data_AF-A0A8S0QTY0-F1
#
_entry.id   AF-A0A8S0QTY0-F1
#
_cell.length_a   1.000
_cell.length_b   1.000
_cell.length_c   1.000
_cell.angle_alpha   90.00
_cell.angle_beta   90.00
_cell.angle_gamma   90.00
#
_symmetry.space_group_name_H-M   'P 1'
#
loop_
_entity.id
_entity.type
_entity.pdbx_description
1 polymer ?
#
loop_
_entity_poly.entity_id
_entity_poly.type
_entity_poly.pdbx_seq_one_letter_code
_entity_poly.pdbx_strand_id
1 'polypeptide(L)'
;MGPSRGVNCYNGYFVNGFKFHTLDYDFHKTTMNSRVSVLGSCHNDYERNYYGMLTEILELDYLGDVGNKVTLFKCDWFDINGGVRVHRQLGLVELNHKKKLQTNDVFILAQQALQVYYTCFQRRLEIDLIGGRL
;
A
#
# COMPACT_ATOMS: atom_id res chain seq x y z
N MET A 1 4.18 -30.21 -5.33
CA MET A 1 4.44 -30.07 -3.88
C MET A 1 4.11 -28.64 -3.46
N GLY A 2 3.79 -28.40 -2.19
CA GLY A 2 3.50 -27.05 -1.66
C GLY A 2 4.77 -26.34 -1.18
N PRO A 3 4.64 -25.10 -0.67
CA PRO A 3 5.77 -24.39 -0.06
C PRO A 3 6.29 -25.18 1.14
N SER A 4 7.59 -25.02 1.41
CA SER A 4 8.21 -25.47 2.64
C SER A 4 7.52 -24.84 3.84
N ARG A 5 7.62 -25.47 5.02
CA ARG A 5 7.02 -24.93 6.25
C ARG A 5 7.78 -23.71 6.80
N GLY A 6 8.94 -23.39 6.23
CA GLY A 6 9.75 -22.24 6.62
C GLY A 6 9.33 -20.97 5.89
N VAL A 7 9.34 -19.86 6.61
CA VAL A 7 9.12 -18.50 6.09
C VAL A 7 10.31 -17.65 6.50
N ASN A 8 10.88 -16.91 5.55
CA ASN A 8 11.83 -15.84 5.87
C ASN A 8 11.07 -14.51 5.92
N CYS A 9 11.34 -13.70 6.93
CA CYS A 9 10.75 -12.37 7.08
C CYS A 9 11.81 -11.29 6.86
N TYR A 10 11.44 -10.21 6.18
CA TYR A 10 12.33 -9.09 5.91
C TYR A 10 11.70 -7.74 6.29
N ASN A 11 12.56 -6.79 6.64
CA ASN A 11 12.16 -5.40 6.90
C ASN A 11 12.18 -4.52 5.64
N GLY A 12 12.76 -5.01 4.55
CA GLY A 12 12.78 -4.32 3.28
C GLY A 12 13.07 -5.24 2.10
N TYR A 13 12.61 -4.83 0.92
CA TYR A 13 12.70 -5.63 -0.29
C TYR A 13 12.83 -4.74 -1.52
N PHE A 14 13.66 -5.14 -2.47
CA PHE A 14 13.87 -4.39 -3.71
C PHE A 14 13.23 -5.15 -4.88
N VAL A 15 12.29 -4.51 -5.57
CA VAL A 15 11.57 -5.10 -6.71
C VAL A 15 11.06 -3.98 -7.61
N ASN A 16 10.99 -4.23 -8.93
CA ASN A 16 10.51 -3.25 -9.91
C ASN A 16 11.23 -1.90 -9.88
N GLY A 17 12.49 -1.85 -9.42
CA GLY A 17 13.24 -0.60 -9.27
C GLY A 17 12.93 0.18 -7.99
N PHE A 18 12.03 -0.31 -7.13
CA PHE A 18 11.64 0.34 -5.88
C PHE A 18 12.18 -0.41 -4.68
N LYS A 19 12.52 0.36 -3.63
CA LYS A 19 12.86 -0.19 -2.33
C LYS A 19 11.67 -0.04 -1.40
N PHE A 20 11.07 -1.16 -1.01
CA PHE A 20 9.99 -1.22 -0.05
C PHE A 20 10.50 -1.48 1.35
N HIS A 21 9.81 -0.95 2.35
CA HIS A 21 10.07 -1.21 3.77
C HIS A 21 8.78 -1.60 4.49
N THR A 22 8.88 -2.45 5.50
CA THR A 22 7.76 -2.63 6.43
C THR A 22 7.50 -1.33 7.18
N LEU A 23 6.23 -1.07 7.51
CA LEU A 23 5.78 0.14 8.18
C LEU A 23 6.60 0.43 9.44
N ASP A 24 6.82 -0.58 10.27
CA ASP A 24 7.58 -0.46 11.51
C ASP A 24 9.04 -0.06 11.27
N TYR A 25 9.66 -0.59 10.20
CA TYR A 25 11.03 -0.24 9.84
C TYR A 25 11.14 1.15 9.20
N ASP A 26 10.08 1.62 8.56
CA ASP A 26 10.00 2.91 7.88
C ASP A 26 9.68 4.07 8.84
N PHE A 27 9.09 3.80 10.00
CA PHE A 27 8.55 4.80 10.95
C PHE A 27 9.56 5.90 11.37
N HIS A 28 10.85 5.56 11.44
CA HIS A 28 11.92 6.51 11.81
C HIS A 28 12.74 7.03 10.62
N LYS A 29 12.31 6.76 9.39
CA LYS A 29 13.02 7.17 8.18
C LYS A 29 12.37 8.39 7.55
N THR A 30 13.18 9.17 6.84
CA THR A 30 12.71 10.31 6.06
C THR A 30 11.99 9.89 4.77
N THR A 31 12.25 8.68 4.29
CA THR A 31 11.62 8.08 3.12
C THR A 31 10.32 7.38 3.49
N MET A 32 9.34 7.37 2.59
CA MET A 32 8.02 6.76 2.82
C MET A 32 7.86 5.48 1.97
N ASN A 33 8.73 4.52 2.24
CA ASN A 33 8.89 3.32 1.42
C ASN A 33 7.91 2.19 1.77
N SER A 34 7.07 2.41 2.79
CA SER A 34 6.05 1.48 3.26
C SER A 34 4.71 1.58 2.51
N ARG A 35 4.59 2.45 1.51
CA ARG A 35 3.33 2.71 0.82
C ARG A 35 3.25 1.94 -0.48
N VAL A 36 2.16 1.19 -0.64
CA VAL A 36 1.96 0.25 -1.74
C VAL A 36 0.68 0.57 -2.49
N SER A 37 0.73 0.43 -3.81
CA SER A 37 -0.43 0.37 -4.67
C SER A 37 -0.40 -0.91 -5.50
N VAL A 38 -1.59 -1.45 -5.80
CA VAL A 38 -1.77 -2.53 -6.77
C VAL A 38 -2.84 -2.10 -7.77
N LEU A 39 -2.60 -2.41 -9.05
CA LEU A 39 -3.57 -2.17 -10.11
C LEU A 39 -4.77 -3.09 -9.89
N GLY A 40 -5.96 -2.50 -9.77
CA GLY A 40 -7.19 -3.28 -9.70
C GLY A 40 -7.59 -3.77 -11.08
N SER A 41 -7.96 -5.04 -11.20
CA SER A 41 -8.61 -5.55 -12.41
C SER A 41 -10.08 -5.17 -12.38
N CYS A 42 -10.50 -4.25 -13.24
CA CYS A 42 -11.92 -3.94 -13.44
C CYS A 42 -12.24 -4.13 -14.92
N HIS A 43 -13.25 -4.95 -15.22
CA HIS A 43 -13.81 -5.11 -16.57
C HIS A 43 -14.64 -3.90 -17.04
N ASN A 44 -14.74 -2.87 -16.21
CA ASN A 44 -15.43 -1.63 -16.51
C ASN A 44 -14.39 -0.51 -16.50
N ASP A 45 -14.57 0.53 -17.32
CA ASP A 45 -13.63 1.64 -17.64
C ASP A 45 -13.13 2.49 -16.44
N TYR A 46 -13.37 2.05 -15.21
CA TYR A 46 -12.88 2.66 -13.99
C TYR A 46 -11.79 1.77 -13.38
N GLU A 47 -10.55 1.97 -13.82
CA GLU A 47 -9.37 1.48 -13.09
C GLU A 47 -9.44 1.99 -11.64
N ARG A 48 -9.69 1.08 -10.70
CA ARG A 48 -9.65 1.38 -9.26
C ARG A 48 -8.49 0.64 -8.63
N ASN A 49 -7.41 1.36 -8.41
CA ASN A 49 -6.24 0.83 -7.73
C ASN A 49 -6.52 0.64 -6.24
N TYR A 50 -5.90 -0.39 -5.67
CA TYR A 50 -5.86 -0.61 -4.24
C TYR A 50 -4.65 0.09 -3.66
N TYR A 51 -4.84 0.74 -2.51
CA TYR A 51 -3.79 1.48 -1.81
C TYR A 51 -3.67 0.93 -0.39
N GLY A 52 -2.44 0.75 0.10
CA GLY A 52 -2.19 0.14 1.39
C GLY A 52 -0.87 0.55 2.03
N MET A 53 -0.65 0.02 3.24
CA MET A 53 0.61 0.08 3.97
C MET A 53 1.22 -1.32 4.04
N LEU A 54 2.47 -1.46 3.65
CA LEU A 54 3.24 -2.71 3.77
C LEU A 54 3.57 -2.97 5.23
N THR A 55 3.02 -4.04 5.80
CA THR A 55 3.24 -4.40 7.21
C THR A 55 4.25 -5.54 7.35
N GLU A 56 4.25 -6.51 6.44
CA GLU A 56 5.17 -7.66 6.48
C GLU A 56 5.66 -8.03 5.08
N ILE A 57 6.90 -8.52 4.99
CA ILE A 57 7.48 -9.11 3.78
C ILE A 57 7.88 -10.54 4.10
N LEU A 58 7.28 -11.50 3.38
CA LEU A 58 7.49 -12.93 3.57
C LEU A 58 8.07 -13.55 2.31
N GLU A 59 9.14 -14.32 2.42
CA GLU A 59 9.65 -15.16 1.34
C GLU A 59 9.37 -16.63 1.64
N LEU A 60 8.65 -17.26 0.72
CA LEU A 60 8.30 -18.67 0.72
C LEU A 60 9.25 -19.43 -0.20
N ASP A 61 9.80 -20.54 0.29
CA ASP A 61 10.59 -21.48 -0.51
C ASP A 61 9.69 -22.64 -0.96
N TYR A 62 9.56 -22.85 -2.27
CA TYR A 62 8.79 -23.95 -2.85
C TYR A 62 9.68 -25.15 -3.15
N LEU A 63 9.41 -26.25 -2.44
CA LEU A 63 10.14 -27.50 -2.58
C LEU A 63 9.92 -28.08 -3.98
N GLY A 64 11.01 -28.32 -4.72
CA GLY A 64 10.97 -28.96 -6.05
C GLY A 64 12.19 -28.65 -6.91
N ASP A 65 12.63 -27.40 -6.92
CA ASP A 65 13.84 -26.94 -7.62
C ASP A 65 14.56 -25.88 -6.77
N VAL A 66 15.90 -25.90 -6.80
CA VAL A 66 16.73 -24.91 -6.10
C VAL A 66 16.43 -23.52 -6.69
N GLY A 67 15.90 -22.61 -5.86
CA GLY A 67 15.67 -21.22 -6.24
C GLY A 67 14.21 -20.83 -6.49
N ASN A 68 13.24 -21.73 -6.29
CA ASN A 68 11.81 -21.40 -6.39
C ASN A 68 11.31 -20.64 -5.15
N LYS A 69 11.68 -19.35 -5.08
CA LYS A 69 11.27 -18.44 -4.01
C LYS A 69 10.16 -17.51 -4.49
N VAL A 70 9.14 -17.34 -3.66
CA VAL A 70 8.06 -16.37 -3.89
C VAL A 70 8.03 -15.38 -2.73
N THR A 71 8.11 -14.10 -3.04
CA THR A 71 7.97 -13.05 -2.03
C THR A 71 6.56 -12.48 -2.03
N LEU A 72 5.92 -12.51 -0.86
CA LEU A 72 4.62 -11.95 -0.57
C LEU A 72 4.77 -10.70 0.28
N PHE A 73 3.96 -9.70 -0.04
CA PHE A 73 3.78 -8.50 0.78
C PHE A 73 2.43 -8.60 1.48
N LYS A 74 2.44 -8.44 2.81
CA LYS A 74 1.22 -8.26 3.60
C LYS A 74 0.92 -6.78 3.71
N CYS A 75 -0.31 -6.39 3.41
CA CYS A 75 -0.70 -5.00 3.34
C CYS A 75 -2.01 -4.72 4.09
N ASP A 76 -2.01 -3.60 4.82
CA ASP A 76 -3.23 -3.01 5.38
C ASP A 76 -3.88 -2.08 4.35
N TRP A 77 -4.91 -2.57 3.70
CA TRP A 77 -5.61 -1.87 2.62
C TRP A 77 -6.58 -0.78 3.10
N PHE A 78 -6.73 0.28 2.32
CA PHE A 78 -7.75 1.32 2.52
C PHE A 78 -9.01 1.01 1.70
N ASP A 79 -10.17 1.40 2.24
CA ASP A 79 -11.46 1.19 1.57
C ASP A 79 -11.57 2.04 0.30
N ILE A 80 -11.65 1.40 -0.86
CA ILE A 80 -11.73 2.09 -2.15
C ILE A 80 -13.04 2.85 -2.38
N ASN A 81 -14.13 2.51 -1.66
CA ASN A 81 -15.45 3.10 -1.87
C ASN A 81 -15.69 4.36 -1.02
N GLY A 82 -14.80 4.68 -0.08
CA GLY A 82 -14.96 5.87 0.75
C GLY A 82 -13.72 6.33 1.50
N GLY A 83 -12.62 5.58 1.41
CA GLY A 83 -11.32 5.87 2.01
C GLY A 83 -10.28 6.39 1.02
N VAL A 84 -10.57 6.44 -0.28
CA VAL A 84 -9.65 6.87 -1.33
C VAL A 84 -10.29 8.00 -2.15
N ARG A 85 -9.55 9.09 -2.39
CA ARG A 85 -9.90 10.13 -3.38
C ARG A 85 -8.75 10.29 -4.36
N VAL A 86 -9.03 10.14 -5.65
CA VAL A 86 -8.02 10.25 -6.72
C VAL A 86 -8.29 11.51 -7.53
N HIS A 87 -7.33 12.44 -7.50
CA HIS A 87 -7.33 13.66 -8.30
C HIS A 87 -6.46 13.45 -9.53
N ARG A 88 -7.00 12.77 -10.55
CA ARG A 88 -6.23 12.32 -11.74
C ARG A 88 -5.50 13.46 -12.46
N GLN A 89 -6.10 14.64 -12.54
CA GLN A 89 -5.50 15.83 -13.16
C GLN A 89 -4.24 16.33 -12.46
N LEU A 90 -4.08 16.02 -11.16
CA LEU A 90 -2.96 16.45 -10.33
C LEU A 90 -1.99 15.29 -10.03
N GLY A 91 -2.30 14.07 -10.44
CA GLY A 91 -1.56 12.86 -10.02
C GLY A 91 -1.60 12.62 -8.51
N LEU A 92 -2.57 13.19 -7.79
CA LEU A 92 -2.65 13.14 -6.33
C LEU A 92 -3.67 12.09 -5.87
N VAL A 93 -3.27 11.31 -4.87
CA VAL A 93 -4.16 10.40 -4.14
C VAL A 93 -4.23 10.88 -2.69
N GLU A 94 -5.45 11.06 -2.19
CA GLU A 94 -5.69 11.31 -0.78
C GLU A 94 -6.35 10.09 -0.14
N LEU A 95 -5.97 9.77 1.09
CA LEU A 95 -6.52 8.66 1.85
C LEU A 95 -7.16 9.11 3.17
N ASN A 96 -8.27 8.47 3.53
CA ASN A 96 -8.83 8.53 4.87
C ASN A 96 -8.25 7.39 5.71
N HIS A 97 -7.30 7.73 6.58
CA HIS A 97 -6.60 6.74 7.41
C HIS A 97 -7.53 5.93 8.34
N LYS A 98 -8.75 6.42 8.60
CA LYS A 98 -9.75 5.75 9.44
C LYS A 98 -10.56 4.70 8.69
N LYS A 99 -10.53 4.71 7.35
CA LYS A 99 -11.34 3.80 6.51
C LYS A 99 -10.45 2.72 5.91
N LYS A 100 -10.27 1.65 6.68
CA LYS A 100 -9.57 0.44 6.27
C LYS A 100 -10.54 -0.52 5.58
N LEU A 101 -10.06 -1.20 4.54
CA LEU A 101 -10.80 -2.25 3.87
C LEU A 101 -10.84 -3.48 4.80
N GLN A 102 -12.04 -3.93 5.16
CA GLN A 102 -12.22 -5.17 5.92
C GLN A 102 -12.14 -6.34 4.94
N THR A 103 -10.98 -6.98 4.86
CA THR A 103 -10.73 -8.10 3.95
C THR A 103 -9.78 -9.11 4.61
N ASN A 104 -9.94 -10.38 4.23
CA ASN A 104 -8.97 -11.43 4.55
C ASN A 104 -7.87 -11.53 3.48
N ASP A 105 -8.08 -10.91 2.32
CA ASP A 105 -7.13 -10.89 1.22
C ASP A 105 -6.12 -9.74 1.41
N VAL A 106 -5.11 -10.02 2.23
CA VAL A 106 -4.10 -9.05 2.67
C VAL A 106 -2.74 -9.24 1.98
N PHE A 107 -2.58 -10.31 1.21
CA PHE A 107 -1.31 -10.67 0.59
C PHE A 107 -1.32 -10.41 -0.91
N ILE A 108 -0.21 -9.86 -1.41
CA ILE A 108 0.05 -9.69 -2.84
C ILE A 108 1.42 -10.26 -3.17
N LEU A 109 1.67 -10.58 -4.44
CA LEU A 109 3.03 -10.83 -4.88
C LEU A 109 3.81 -9.52 -4.86
N ALA A 110 5.05 -9.54 -4.39
CA ALA A 110 5.93 -8.37 -4.43
C ALA A 110 6.05 -7.79 -5.85
N GLN A 111 6.00 -8.64 -6.87
CA GLN A 111 6.05 -8.26 -8.28
C GLN A 111 4.86 -7.40 -8.75
N GLN A 112 3.72 -7.47 -8.07
CA GLN A 112 2.51 -6.69 -8.38
C GLN A 112 2.51 -5.31 -7.69
N ALA A 113 3.44 -5.08 -6.77
CA ALA A 113 3.50 -3.86 -5.97
C ALA A 113 4.13 -2.71 -6.75
N LEU A 114 3.50 -1.53 -6.65
CA LEU A 114 4.08 -0.24 -7.00
C LEU A 114 4.27 0.59 -5.74
N GLN A 115 5.37 1.32 -5.67
CA GLN A 115 5.58 2.31 -4.61
C GLN A 115 4.82 3.59 -4.97
N VAL A 116 4.08 4.14 -4.02
CA VAL A 116 3.26 5.33 -4.23
C VAL A 116 3.38 6.31 -3.07
N TYR A 117 3.13 7.57 -3.37
CA TYR A 117 2.91 8.61 -2.36
C TYR A 117 1.44 9.01 -2.35
N TYR A 118 0.89 9.31 -1.16
CA TYR A 118 -0.46 9.85 -0.99
C TYR A 118 -0.52 10.80 0.20
N THR A 119 -1.52 11.65 0.28
CA THR A 119 -1.73 12.56 1.41
C THR A 119 -2.90 12.10 2.26
N CYS A 120 -2.99 12.55 3.51
CA CYS A 120 -4.22 12.39 4.28
C CYS A 120 -5.28 13.36 3.75
N PHE A 121 -6.57 13.01 3.88
CA PHE A 121 -7.64 13.95 3.61
C PHE A 121 -7.37 15.25 4.39
N GLN A 122 -7.24 16.38 3.68
CA GLN A 122 -7.17 17.66 4.36
C GLN A 122 -8.45 17.82 5.18
N ARG A 123 -8.32 17.84 6.51
CA ARG A 123 -9.37 18.42 7.34
C ARG A 123 -9.48 19.86 6.87
N ARG A 124 -10.67 20.27 6.44
CA ARG A 124 -11.00 21.68 6.30
C ARG A 124 -10.70 22.29 7.67
N LEU A 125 -9.57 22.99 7.79
CA LEU A 125 -9.44 23.98 8.84
C LEU A 125 -10.46 25.04 8.41
N GLU A 126 -11.65 25.03 9.01
CA GLU A 126 -12.47 26.22 9.02
C GLU A 126 -11.61 27.27 9.71
N ILE A 127 -10.98 28.12 8.88
CA ILE A 127 -10.48 29.39 9.34
C ILE A 127 -11.74 30.22 9.56
N ASP A 128 -12.37 30.04 10.72
CA ASP A 128 -13.24 31.03 11.31
C ASP A 128 -12.37 32.21 11.77
N LEU A 129 -11.80 32.95 10.82
CA LEU A 129 -11.39 34.33 11.03
C LEU A 129 -12.49 35.20 10.43
N ILE A 130 -13.56 35.28 11.22
CA ILE A 130 -14.33 36.48 11.53
C ILE A 130 -14.42 37.47 10.36
N GLY A 131 -15.56 37.40 9.68
CA GLY A 131 -16.14 38.57 9.06
C GLY A 131 -16.29 39.69 10.11
N GLY A 132 -15.39 40.65 10.07
CA GLY A 132 -15.56 41.96 10.69
C GLY A 132 -15.88 42.97 9.59
N ARG A 133 -17.18 43.18 9.37
CA ARG A 133 -17.71 44.26 8.54
C ARG A 133 -17.84 45.49 9.42
N LEU A 134 -17.08 46.56 9.15
CA LEU A 134 -17.47 47.97 9.27
C LEU A 134 -16.62 48.77 8.28
#